data_AF-A0A2G6FYQ8-F1
#
_entry.id   AF-A0A2G6FYQ8-F1
#
_cell.length_a   1.000
_cell.length_b   1.000
_cell.length_c   1.000
_cell.angle_alpha   90.00
_cell.angle_beta   90.00
_cell.angle_gamma   90.00
#
_symmetry.space_group_name_H-M   'P 1'
#
loop_
_entity.id
_entity.type
_entity.pdbx_description
1 polymer ?
#
loop_
_entity_poly.entity_id
_entity_poly.type
_entity_poly.pdbx_seq_one_letter_code
_entity_poly.pdbx_strand_id
1 'polypeptide(L)'
;MTTSRGETELTPAEYEKLACDARVATDDGPNKSTIPPSTRRRVLAHDQHRCQAPGCPHTRFLEIHHITPRSQGGTNAEENLTTLCSACHQRAHDKQKTARGKNYHVGDKPKGIDSEGS
;
A
#
# COMPACT_ATOMS: atom_id res chain seq x y z
N MET A 1 15.75 7.89 -9.06
CA MET A 1 14.67 8.41 -9.94
C MET A 1 14.89 9.90 -10.15
N THR A 2 14.92 10.38 -11.39
CA THR A 2 15.23 11.78 -11.69
C THR A 2 13.94 12.56 -11.79
N THR A 3 13.69 13.45 -10.82
CA THR A 3 12.57 14.41 -10.87
C THR A 3 13.11 15.80 -11.18
N SER A 4 12.26 16.79 -11.46
CA SER A 4 12.68 18.19 -11.65
C SER A 4 13.39 18.80 -10.44
N ARG A 5 13.51 18.06 -9.32
CA ARG A 5 14.25 18.40 -8.10
C ARG A 5 15.57 17.62 -7.94
N GLY A 6 16.04 16.94 -8.98
CA GLY A 6 17.25 16.11 -8.95
C GLY A 6 16.98 14.63 -8.67
N GLU A 7 18.04 13.86 -8.51
CA GLU A 7 17.99 12.46 -8.12
C GLU A 7 17.63 12.33 -6.64
N THR A 8 16.59 11.56 -6.33
CA THR A 8 16.24 11.23 -4.95
C THR A 8 16.52 9.77 -4.68
N GLU A 9 17.29 9.50 -3.63
CA GLU A 9 17.45 8.16 -3.07
C GLU A 9 16.12 7.72 -2.45
N LEU A 10 15.60 6.58 -2.90
CA LEU A 10 14.41 5.98 -2.33
C LEU A 10 14.82 5.01 -1.22
N THR A 11 14.22 5.16 -0.04
CA THR A 11 14.33 4.12 0.98
C THR A 11 13.64 2.84 0.48
N PRO A 12 14.04 1.64 0.97
CA PRO A 12 13.37 0.39 0.60
C PRO A 12 11.86 0.41 0.83
N ALA A 13 11.40 1.06 1.91
CA ALA A 13 9.98 1.17 2.23
C ALA A 13 9.22 2.12 1.29
N GLU A 14 9.84 3.21 0.84
CA GLU A 14 9.25 4.08 -0.17
C GLU A 14 9.19 3.38 -1.53
N TYR A 15 10.24 2.63 -1.87
CA TYR A 15 10.24 1.80 -3.06
C TYR A 15 9.12 0.75 -3.02
N GLU A 16 8.95 0.05 -1.90
CA GLU A 16 7.86 -0.93 -1.72
C GLU A 16 6.48 -0.30 -1.90
N LYS A 17 6.26 0.85 -1.28
CA LYS A 17 4.99 1.60 -1.43
C LYS A 17 4.72 1.97 -2.88
N LEU A 18 5.74 2.50 -3.57
CA LEU A 18 5.63 2.90 -4.97
C LEU A 18 5.40 1.68 -5.87
N ALA A 19 6.08 0.57 -5.60
CA ALA A 19 6.09 -0.60 -6.46
C ALA A 19 4.78 -1.39 -6.48
N CYS A 20 3.84 -1.16 -5.56
CA CYS A 20 2.59 -1.95 -5.50
C CYS A 20 1.75 -1.85 -6.79
N ASP A 21 1.33 -0.65 -7.22
CA ASP A 21 0.52 -0.43 -8.44
C ASP A 21 1.22 0.51 -9.44
N ALA A 22 2.55 0.61 -9.37
CA ALA A 22 3.33 1.52 -10.22
C ALA A 22 3.25 1.17 -11.71
N ARG A 23 3.36 2.22 -12.52
CA ARG A 23 3.79 2.15 -13.91
C ARG A 23 5.23 2.59 -14.00
N VAL A 24 6.11 1.69 -14.40
CA VAL A 24 7.54 1.90 -14.53
C VAL A 24 7.84 2.22 -15.99
N ALA A 25 8.41 3.40 -16.23
CA ALA A 25 9.02 3.74 -17.51
C ALA A 25 10.41 3.11 -17.59
N THR A 26 10.76 2.57 -18.75
CA THR A 26 12.06 1.95 -19.01
C THR A 26 12.69 2.63 -20.21
N ASP A 27 14.01 2.83 -20.20
CA ASP A 27 14.70 3.55 -21.29
C ASP A 27 14.57 2.83 -22.64
N ASP A 28 14.56 1.49 -22.62
CA ASP A 28 14.57 0.64 -23.82
C ASP A 28 13.22 -0.06 -24.10
N GLY A 29 12.09 0.47 -23.60
CA GLY A 29 10.83 -0.24 -23.77
C GLY A 29 9.57 0.50 -23.36
N PRO A 30 8.39 -0.10 -23.62
CA PRO A 30 7.12 0.48 -23.23
C PRO A 30 6.97 0.49 -21.71
N ASN A 31 6.29 1.51 -21.20
CA ASN A 31 5.94 1.61 -19.78
C ASN A 31 5.23 0.33 -19.31
N LYS A 32 5.76 -0.30 -18.27
CA LYS A 32 5.25 -1.55 -17.73
C LYS A 32 4.61 -1.32 -16.36
N SER A 33 3.38 -1.80 -16.19
CA SER A 33 2.76 -1.87 -14.87
C SER A 33 3.40 -2.98 -14.04
N THR A 34 3.66 -2.73 -12.76
CA THR A 34 4.21 -3.74 -11.84
C THR A 34 3.25 -4.91 -11.65
N ILE A 35 1.95 -4.63 -11.65
CA ILE A 35 0.88 -5.64 -11.69
C ILE A 35 0.30 -5.67 -13.11
N PRO A 36 0.19 -6.86 -13.73
CA PRO A 36 -0.43 -6.99 -15.05
C PRO A 36 -1.85 -6.39 -15.05
N PRO A 37 -2.25 -5.63 -16.10
CA PRO A 37 -3.58 -5.02 -16.14
C PRO A 37 -4.74 -6.02 -16.02
N SER A 38 -4.57 -7.25 -16.49
CA SER A 38 -5.54 -8.34 -16.32
C SER A 38 -5.72 -8.72 -14.85
N THR A 39 -4.62 -9.00 -14.15
CA THR A 39 -4.60 -9.28 -12.71
C THR A 39 -5.24 -8.14 -11.91
N ARG A 40 -4.84 -6.89 -12.20
CA ARG A 40 -5.42 -5.71 -11.54
C ARG A 40 -6.94 -5.66 -11.66
N ARG A 41 -7.48 -5.92 -12.87
CA ARG A 41 -8.94 -5.95 -13.09
C ARG A 41 -9.61 -7.10 -12.33
N ARG A 42 -8.99 -8.27 -12.26
CA ARG A 42 -9.51 -9.43 -11.52
C ARG A 42 -9.60 -9.16 -10.02
N VAL A 43 -8.54 -8.58 -9.43
CA VAL A 43 -8.53 -8.20 -8.00
C VAL A 43 -9.60 -7.14 -7.70
N LEU A 44 -9.70 -6.09 -8.53
CA LEU A 44 -10.76 -5.08 -8.35
C LEU A 44 -12.17 -5.67 -8.45
N ALA A 45 -12.39 -6.60 -9.37
CA ALA A 45 -13.67 -7.27 -9.53
C ALA A 45 -13.99 -8.16 -8.32
N HIS A 46 -13.02 -8.96 -7.86
CA HIS A 46 -13.12 -9.79 -6.66
C HIS A 46 -13.50 -8.95 -5.43
N ASP A 47 -12.83 -7.80 -5.27
CA ASP A 47 -13.04 -6.88 -4.16
C ASP A 47 -14.23 -5.93 -4.37
N GLN A 48 -15.04 -6.17 -5.41
CA GLN A 48 -16.25 -5.43 -5.76
C GLN A 48 -16.01 -3.92 -5.93
N HIS A 49 -14.80 -3.53 -6.35
CA HIS A 49 -14.36 -2.14 -6.44
C HIS A 49 -14.53 -1.38 -5.11
N ARG A 50 -14.16 -2.02 -3.99
CA ARG A 50 -14.18 -1.42 -2.65
C ARG A 50 -12.88 -1.66 -1.92
N CYS A 51 -12.54 -0.71 -1.05
CA CYS A 51 -11.45 -0.87 -0.08
C CYS A 51 -11.74 -2.06 0.84
N GLN A 52 -10.78 -2.98 0.97
CA GLN A 52 -10.87 -4.16 1.84
C GLN A 52 -10.38 -3.90 3.27
N ALA A 53 -9.97 -2.67 3.58
CA ALA A 53 -9.61 -2.33 4.96
C ALA A 53 -10.84 -2.40 5.87
N PRO A 54 -10.75 -3.04 7.06
CA PRO A 54 -11.86 -3.16 7.98
C PRO A 54 -12.49 -1.80 8.32
N GLY A 55 -13.80 -1.69 8.14
CA GLY A 55 -14.57 -0.48 8.43
C GLY A 55 -14.38 0.68 7.44
N CYS A 56 -13.68 0.49 6.32
CA CYS A 56 -13.52 1.54 5.30
C CYS A 56 -14.59 1.43 4.20
N PRO A 57 -15.46 2.44 4.01
CA PRO A 57 -16.52 2.38 2.99
C PRO A 57 -16.07 2.91 1.62
N HIS A 58 -14.78 3.24 1.42
CA HIS A 58 -14.33 3.92 0.21
C HIS A 58 -14.37 3.02 -1.03
N THR A 59 -14.90 3.58 -2.12
CA THR A 59 -15.00 2.95 -3.45
C THR A 59 -14.22 3.71 -4.53
N ARG A 60 -13.48 4.74 -4.13
CA ARG A 60 -12.71 5.62 -5.02
C ARG A 60 -11.24 5.65 -4.60
N PHE A 61 -10.39 6.08 -5.53
CA PHE A 61 -8.94 6.16 -5.34
C PHE A 61 -8.37 4.82 -4.87
N LEU A 62 -8.75 3.76 -5.60
CA LEU A 62 -8.40 2.38 -5.28
C LEU A 62 -7.09 2.00 -5.94
N GLU A 63 -6.22 1.42 -5.13
CA GLU A 63 -4.88 0.94 -5.48
C GLU A 63 -4.78 -0.54 -5.07
N ILE A 64 -3.99 -1.30 -5.82
CA ILE A 64 -3.70 -2.69 -5.45
C ILE A 64 -2.51 -2.71 -4.50
N HIS A 65 -2.64 -3.46 -3.41
CA HIS A 65 -1.63 -3.65 -2.39
C HIS A 65 -1.19 -5.11 -2.34
N HIS A 66 0.12 -5.34 -2.15
CA HIS A 66 0.66 -6.67 -1.87
C HIS A 66 0.55 -6.98 -0.38
N ILE A 67 -0.14 -8.09 -0.03
CA ILE A 67 -0.27 -8.55 1.36
C ILE A 67 1.09 -8.95 1.91
N THR A 68 1.81 -9.80 1.19
CA THR A 68 3.23 -10.09 1.40
C THR A 68 4.05 -9.12 0.55
N PRO A 69 4.91 -8.27 1.14
CA PRO A 69 5.70 -7.30 0.39
C PRO A 69 6.60 -7.97 -0.66
N ARG A 70 6.87 -7.24 -1.75
CA ARG A 70 7.77 -7.70 -2.83
C ARG A 70 9.18 -8.01 -2.33
N SER A 71 9.69 -7.22 -1.37
CA SER A 71 10.99 -7.46 -0.73
C SER A 71 11.08 -8.76 0.06
N GLN A 72 9.93 -9.30 0.48
CA GLN A 72 9.81 -10.56 1.20
C GLN A 72 9.41 -11.73 0.28
N GLY A 73 9.51 -11.54 -1.05
CA GLY A 73 9.17 -12.56 -2.03
C GLY A 73 7.71 -12.58 -2.47
N GLY A 74 6.92 -11.54 -2.12
CA GLY A 74 5.54 -11.40 -2.57
C GLY A 74 5.37 -11.49 -4.09
N THR A 75 4.39 -12.28 -4.52
CA THR A 75 4.06 -12.47 -5.94
C THR A 75 2.93 -11.52 -6.37
N ASN A 76 2.73 -11.41 -7.69
CA ASN A 76 1.54 -10.77 -8.27
C ASN A 76 0.36 -11.75 -8.42
N ALA A 77 0.38 -12.86 -7.68
CA ALA A 77 -0.74 -13.79 -7.66
C ALA A 77 -1.91 -13.14 -6.90
N GLU A 78 -3.15 -13.42 -7.32
CA GLU A 78 -4.33 -12.72 -6.81
C GLU A 78 -4.53 -12.92 -5.32
N GLU A 79 -4.10 -14.06 -4.80
CA GLU A 79 -4.18 -14.42 -3.38
C GLU A 79 -3.25 -13.56 -2.52
N ASN A 80 -2.23 -12.93 -3.12
CA ASN A 80 -1.31 -12.02 -2.45
C ASN A 80 -1.66 -10.54 -2.69
N LEU A 81 -2.77 -10.25 -3.35
CA LEU A 81 -3.17 -8.89 -3.71
C LEU A 81 -4.49 -8.52 -3.05
N THR A 82 -4.65 -7.25 -2.68
CA THR A 82 -5.90 -6.71 -2.15
C THR A 82 -6.11 -5.26 -2.56
N THR A 83 -7.36 -4.84 -2.68
CA THR A 83 -7.74 -3.47 -3.04
C THR A 83 -7.84 -2.59 -1.79
N LEU A 84 -7.08 -1.49 -1.77
CA LEU A 84 -7.15 -0.47 -0.72
C LEU A 84 -7.38 0.92 -1.32
N CYS A 85 -8.06 1.82 -0.60
CA CYS A 85 -8.02 3.23 -0.97
C CYS A 85 -6.63 3.82 -0.66
N SER A 86 -6.20 4.88 -1.35
CA SER A 86 -4.86 5.48 -1.17
C SER A 86 -4.52 5.78 0.30
N ALA A 87 -5.49 6.20 1.12
CA ALA A 87 -5.28 6.44 2.56
C ALA A 87 -5.02 5.14 3.35
N CYS A 88 -5.80 4.10 3.10
CA CYS A 88 -5.60 2.79 3.73
C CYS A 88 -4.32 2.12 3.22
N HIS A 89 -3.99 2.29 1.95
CA HIS A 89 -2.77 1.79 1.34
C HIS A 89 -1.53 2.40 2.01
N GLN A 90 -1.51 3.72 2.18
CA GLN A 90 -0.47 4.42 2.93
C GLN A 90 -0.32 3.86 4.36
N ARG A 91 -1.43 3.71 5.08
CA ARG A 91 -1.43 3.18 6.46
C ARG A 91 -0.93 1.74 6.52
N ALA A 92 -1.19 0.92 5.50
CA ALA A 92 -0.70 -0.45 5.43
C ALA A 92 0.83 -0.49 5.40
N HIS A 93 1.45 0.32 4.53
CA HIS A 93 2.90 0.46 4.47
C HIS A 93 3.48 1.05 5.76
N ASP A 94 2.81 2.02 6.38
CA ASP A 94 3.29 2.59 7.64
C ASP A 94 3.24 1.58 8.80
N LYS A 95 2.21 0.73 8.87
CA LYS A 95 2.14 -0.38 9.84
C LYS A 95 3.25 -1.43 9.60
N GLN A 96 3.55 -1.75 8.34
CA GLN A 96 4.64 -2.66 8.00
C GLN A 96 6.01 -2.13 8.44
N LYS A 97 6.24 -0.81 8.37
CA LYS A 97 7.43 -0.16 8.95
C LYS A 97 7.51 -0.37 10.47
N THR A 98 6.40 -0.20 11.19
CA THR A 98 6.38 -0.34 12.66
C THR A 98 6.59 -1.76 13.17
N ALA A 99 6.25 -2.79 12.37
CA ALA A 99 6.52 -4.18 12.71
C ALA A 99 8.01 -4.54 12.61
N ARG A 100 8.78 -3.81 11.78
CA ARG A 100 10.24 -3.97 11.62
C ARG A 100 11.06 -3.14 12.63
N GLY A 101 10.39 -2.32 13.45
CA GLY A 101 10.98 -1.55 14.55
C GLY A 101 9.89 -0.75 15.27
N LYS A 102 9.73 -0.94 16.58
CA LYS A 102 8.73 -0.23 17.40
C LYS A 102 8.80 1.29 17.15
N ASN A 103 7.71 1.92 16.70
CA ASN A 103 6.99 2.99 17.44
C ASN A 103 5.92 3.77 16.62
N TYR A 104 4.89 4.19 17.37
CA TYR A 104 3.78 5.10 17.05
C TYR A 104 4.23 6.53 16.60
N HIS A 105 3.47 7.48 16.02
CA HIS A 105 2.20 7.70 15.26
C HIS A 105 2.28 9.19 14.79
N VAL A 106 1.60 9.60 13.70
CA VAL A 106 1.13 11.00 13.57
C VAL A 106 -0.40 10.98 13.63
N GLY A 107 -0.93 11.33 14.81
CA GLY A 107 -2.38 11.53 15.03
C GLY A 107 -2.99 10.90 16.28
N ASP A 108 -2.27 10.09 17.05
CA ASP A 108 -2.85 9.46 18.25
C ASP A 108 -2.81 10.39 19.47
N LYS A 109 -3.98 10.93 19.83
CA LYS A 109 -4.24 11.34 21.21
C LYS A 109 -4.99 10.19 21.90
N PRO A 110 -4.45 9.57 22.98
CA PRO A 110 -5.19 8.56 23.72
C PRO A 110 -6.42 9.20 24.39
N LYS A 111 -7.63 8.66 24.14
CA LYS A 111 -8.82 8.93 24.96
C LYS A 111 -8.83 7.93 26.13
N GLY A 112 -9.08 8.48 27.32
CA GLY A 112 -8.89 7.84 28.61
C GLY A 112 -9.75 6.60 28.85
N ILE A 113 -9.19 5.73 29.69
CA ILE A 113 -9.93 4.79 30.54
C ILE A 113 -10.34 5.59 31.77
N ASP A 114 -11.64 5.76 31.91
CA ASP A 114 -12.35 6.24 33.08
C ASP A 114 -12.16 5.26 34.25
N SER A 115 -11.93 5.86 35.41
CA SER A 115 -11.76 5.22 36.70
C SER A 115 -12.96 5.57 37.55
N GLU A 116 -13.73 4.59 38.01
CA GLU A 116 -14.50 4.53 39.29
C GLU A 116 -14.76 3.02 39.51
N GLY A 117 -14.49 2.37 40.63
CA GLY A 117 -14.61 2.79 42.02
C GLY A 117 -15.72 1.97 42.69
N SER A 118 -15.38 0.83 43.29
CA SER A 118 -16.05 0.18 44.44
C SER A 118 -15.18 -0.95 44.97
#